data_AF-A0A1Y3MR59-F1
#
_entry.id   AF-A0A1Y3MR59-F1
#
_cell.length_a   1.000
_cell.length_b   1.000
_cell.length_c   1.000
_cell.angle_alpha   90.00
_cell.angle_beta   90.00
_cell.angle_gamma   90.00
#
_symmetry.space_group_name_H-M   'P 1'
#
loop_
_entity.id
_entity.type
_entity.pdbx_description
1 polymer ?
#
loop_
_entity_poly.entity_id
_entity_poly.type
_entity_poly.pdbx_seq_one_letter_code
_entity_poly.pdbx_strand_id
1 'polypeptide(L)'
;MCVKKEDFKRCDQSGFCTRQRAYGDLVDKTNTGNASPYKVIPDSVELNKKEGYITAKVLKTAENTLPDSKPIEVKFNLRLDLLKSGSVRMHFEEAEDTLKSRFDVSSFALENNKPENAKKIDSKTDKDTISFTFGENNDLTTLVLTYNPLKIELVKDGEVALAFNQNGYFNFEEHRSKETPKPEEQQNEEAQDANQNDNQDDQQNANQGNEAAPENENAEATPEISEEERLKQEEIKNLIENTQKNMWSESFKSNTDSKPFGPESIGFDVAFLGYKNVYGIPQHTSPLSLKTTRNTGEYSEPYRLYNLDVFEYIVDSPMAIYGSIPFMLAHKKNQSAGFLFINASEMWIDVNKDETSTYTHWMAESGKLDIIFFVGKTPKDVIKKYMDITGKPALPQLFAIAYHQCRWNYNDEEDVLTVDSKFDEHGIPYDVIWLDIEHTDGKRYFTWDYSKFPDPIGLQDKIALKDDEKTFEMQDQHMVGESLLVKPITDKDQKEITVYLPTVSNWYNYMTKEAVKPDNNGNLTMKTDLRTIPVFIRGGSIIPQRLRHRRSSRAMKHDPYTLLIALDNKVKKKKKKKKKINL
;
A
#
# COMPACT_ATOMS: atom_id res chain seq x y z
N MET A 1 24.48 -13.96 1.39
CA MET A 1 23.73 -14.94 0.59
C MET A 1 22.57 -14.20 -0.06
N CYS A 2 22.71 -13.80 -1.32
CA CYS A 2 21.77 -12.90 -1.98
C CYS A 2 20.32 -13.42 -1.94
N VAL A 3 19.33 -12.51 -1.98
CA VAL A 3 17.91 -12.89 -2.00
C VAL A 3 17.60 -13.91 -3.10
N LYS A 4 17.02 -15.03 -2.68
CA LYS A 4 16.46 -16.06 -3.55
C LYS A 4 15.08 -15.64 -4.02
N LYS A 5 15.00 -14.93 -5.15
CA LYS A 5 13.71 -14.44 -5.67
C LYS A 5 12.73 -15.59 -5.93
N GLU A 6 13.26 -16.76 -6.27
CA GLU A 6 12.52 -18.01 -6.44
C GLU A 6 11.87 -18.55 -5.16
N ASP A 7 12.26 -18.09 -3.96
CA ASP A 7 11.59 -18.44 -2.69
C ASP A 7 10.27 -17.65 -2.48
N PHE A 8 9.99 -16.63 -3.32
CA PHE A 8 8.83 -15.75 -3.17
C PHE A 8 7.96 -15.77 -4.43
N LYS A 9 6.65 -16.01 -4.28
CA LYS A 9 5.67 -15.90 -5.38
C LYS A 9 5.75 -14.52 -6.07
N ARG A 10 5.82 -14.53 -7.40
CA ARG A 10 5.35 -13.46 -8.29
C ARG A 10 3.82 -13.48 -8.43
N CYS A 11 3.23 -12.47 -9.07
CA CYS A 11 1.78 -12.42 -9.28
C CYS A 11 1.26 -13.57 -10.17
N ASP A 12 2.03 -14.00 -11.20
CA ASP A 12 1.68 -15.15 -12.05
C ASP A 12 1.75 -16.50 -11.32
N GLN A 13 2.35 -16.52 -10.12
CA GLN A 13 2.46 -17.67 -9.21
C GLN A 13 1.54 -17.56 -7.97
N SER A 14 0.73 -16.50 -7.89
CA SER A 14 -0.31 -16.33 -6.86
C SER A 14 -1.66 -16.36 -7.55
N GLY A 15 -2.43 -17.44 -7.37
CA GLY A 15 -3.64 -17.72 -8.15
C GLY A 15 -4.64 -16.56 -8.20
N PHE A 16 -4.93 -15.94 -7.04
CA PHE A 16 -5.87 -14.81 -6.99
C PHE A 16 -5.30 -13.56 -7.66
N CYS A 17 -4.00 -13.27 -7.53
CA CYS A 17 -3.36 -12.17 -8.24
C CYS A 17 -3.45 -12.39 -9.75
N THR A 18 -3.17 -13.61 -10.24
CA THR A 18 -3.33 -13.93 -11.67
C THR A 18 -4.77 -13.72 -12.14
N ARG A 19 -5.78 -14.23 -11.41
CA ARG A 19 -7.19 -14.08 -11.79
C ARG A 19 -7.63 -12.62 -11.85
N GLN A 20 -7.33 -11.84 -10.81
CA GLN A 20 -7.74 -10.44 -10.74
C GLN A 20 -6.96 -9.56 -11.73
N ARG A 21 -5.65 -9.78 -11.90
CA ARG A 21 -4.82 -9.05 -12.88
C ARG A 21 -5.28 -9.33 -14.31
N ALA A 22 -5.64 -10.58 -14.62
CA ALA A 22 -6.23 -10.96 -15.91
C ALA A 22 -7.65 -10.42 -16.12
N TYR A 23 -8.46 -10.27 -15.06
CA TYR A 23 -9.78 -9.64 -15.15
C TYR A 23 -9.67 -8.17 -15.59
N GLY A 24 -8.77 -7.40 -15.00
CA GLY A 24 -8.51 -6.01 -15.43
C GLY A 24 -8.07 -5.92 -16.90
N ASP A 25 -7.17 -6.82 -17.32
CA ASP A 25 -6.66 -6.87 -18.70
C ASP A 25 -7.77 -7.24 -19.71
N LEU A 26 -8.73 -8.07 -19.31
CA LEU A 26 -9.88 -8.43 -20.12
C LEU A 26 -10.86 -7.26 -20.27
N VAL A 27 -11.08 -6.47 -19.21
CA VAL A 27 -11.86 -5.22 -19.27
C VAL A 27 -11.21 -4.22 -20.23
N ASP A 28 -9.89 -3.99 -20.11
CA ASP A 28 -9.15 -3.09 -21.01
C ASP A 28 -9.21 -3.52 -22.49
N LYS A 29 -8.98 -4.82 -22.79
CA LYS A 29 -8.82 -5.32 -24.17
C LYS A 29 -10.12 -5.58 -24.92
N THR A 30 -11.18 -5.98 -24.22
CA THR A 30 -12.49 -6.12 -24.85
C THR A 30 -13.07 -4.77 -25.26
N ASN A 31 -12.67 -3.69 -24.57
CA ASN A 31 -13.09 -2.30 -24.83
C ASN A 31 -14.63 -2.16 -24.92
N THR A 32 -15.35 -3.02 -24.20
CA THR A 32 -16.81 -2.97 -24.16
C THR A 32 -17.24 -1.89 -23.18
N GLY A 33 -18.18 -1.04 -23.61
CA GLY A 33 -18.91 -0.12 -22.72
C GLY A 33 -19.84 -0.82 -21.71
N ASN A 34 -19.66 -2.13 -21.51
CA ASN A 34 -20.14 -2.96 -20.41
C ASN A 34 -18.96 -3.18 -19.43
N ALA A 35 -18.20 -2.14 -19.07
CA ALA A 35 -18.55 -1.35 -17.88
C ALA A 35 -19.07 -2.25 -16.74
N SER A 36 -18.14 -2.61 -15.84
CA SER A 36 -18.26 -3.41 -14.61
C SER A 36 -19.65 -4.03 -14.31
N PRO A 37 -19.78 -5.36 -14.16
CA PRO A 37 -21.06 -6.08 -14.09
C PRO A 37 -21.92 -5.76 -12.85
N TYR A 38 -21.44 -4.90 -11.95
CA TYR A 38 -22.07 -4.46 -10.72
C TYR A 38 -22.94 -3.21 -10.95
N LYS A 39 -24.23 -3.32 -10.62
CA LYS A 39 -25.24 -2.27 -10.85
C LYS A 39 -26.00 -1.99 -9.56
N VAL A 40 -26.08 -0.73 -9.16
CA VAL A 40 -26.92 -0.30 -8.03
C VAL A 40 -28.39 -0.38 -8.46
N ILE A 41 -29.25 -0.94 -7.62
CA ILE A 41 -30.70 -0.88 -7.81
C ILE A 41 -31.18 0.49 -7.31
N PRO A 42 -31.62 1.45 -8.15
CA PRO A 42 -31.79 2.85 -7.73
C PRO A 42 -32.82 3.03 -6.61
N ASP A 43 -33.94 2.31 -6.68
CA ASP A 43 -35.02 2.36 -5.68
C ASP A 43 -34.64 1.77 -4.32
N SER A 44 -33.46 1.14 -4.21
CA SER A 44 -32.93 0.59 -2.94
C SER A 44 -32.00 1.54 -2.19
N VAL A 45 -31.74 2.75 -2.71
CA VAL A 45 -30.79 3.70 -2.11
C VAL A 45 -31.47 4.51 -1.00
N GLU A 46 -31.29 4.06 0.24
CA GLU A 46 -31.86 4.68 1.45
C GLU A 46 -30.82 5.52 2.20
N LEU A 47 -31.19 6.74 2.61
CA LEU A 47 -30.35 7.63 3.43
C LEU A 47 -30.90 7.74 4.86
N ASN A 48 -30.21 7.12 5.82
CA ASN A 48 -30.49 7.33 7.24
C ASN A 48 -29.90 8.68 7.71
N LYS A 49 -30.68 9.76 7.54
CA LYS A 49 -30.28 11.13 7.94
C LYS A 49 -30.00 11.31 9.44
N LYS A 50 -30.48 10.41 10.31
CA LYS A 50 -30.29 10.48 11.77
C LYS A 50 -28.92 9.93 12.19
N GLU A 51 -28.49 8.86 11.54
CA GLU A 51 -27.26 8.13 11.87
C GLU A 51 -26.16 8.30 10.81
N GLY A 52 -26.45 9.03 9.72
CA GLY A 52 -25.48 9.60 8.80
C GLY A 52 -24.85 8.61 7.81
N TYR A 53 -25.59 7.60 7.39
CA TYR A 53 -25.15 6.60 6.42
C TYR A 53 -26.19 6.34 5.32
N ILE A 54 -25.71 5.83 4.19
CA ILE A 54 -26.52 5.35 3.06
C ILE A 54 -26.45 3.83 3.03
N THR A 55 -27.52 3.17 2.62
CA THR A 55 -27.54 1.75 2.23
C THR A 55 -28.12 1.58 0.83
N ALA A 56 -27.63 0.60 0.08
CA ALA A 56 -28.12 0.25 -1.25
C ALA A 56 -27.94 -1.26 -1.52
N LYS A 57 -28.73 -1.80 -2.45
CA LYS A 57 -28.53 -3.13 -3.03
C LYS A 57 -27.80 -3.01 -4.36
N VAL A 58 -26.83 -3.90 -4.56
CA VAL A 58 -26.06 -4.01 -5.81
C VAL A 58 -26.24 -5.40 -6.40
N LEU A 59 -26.42 -5.46 -7.71
CA LEU A 59 -26.58 -6.68 -8.50
C LEU A 59 -25.33 -6.88 -9.38
N LYS A 60 -24.66 -8.02 -9.25
CA LYS A 60 -23.66 -8.52 -10.20
C LYS A 60 -24.39 -9.38 -11.22
N THR A 61 -24.30 -9.04 -12.51
CA THR A 61 -24.80 -9.89 -13.60
C THR A 61 -23.63 -10.49 -14.37
N ALA A 62 -23.47 -11.81 -14.33
CA ALA A 62 -22.48 -12.54 -15.12
C ALA A 62 -23.17 -13.37 -16.22
N GLU A 63 -22.52 -13.51 -17.37
CA GLU A 63 -22.97 -14.44 -18.42
C GLU A 63 -22.88 -15.89 -17.91
N ASN A 64 -23.83 -16.72 -18.33
CA ASN A 64 -23.88 -18.12 -17.95
C ASN A 64 -23.25 -18.96 -19.07
N THR A 65 -22.23 -19.75 -18.72
CA THR A 65 -21.46 -20.54 -19.69
C THR A 65 -22.17 -21.83 -20.15
N LEU A 66 -23.35 -22.13 -19.59
CA LEU A 66 -24.21 -23.23 -20.04
C LEU A 66 -25.17 -22.76 -21.15
N PRO A 67 -25.39 -23.55 -22.21
CA PRO A 67 -26.40 -23.26 -23.24
C PRO A 67 -27.79 -22.98 -22.65
N ASP A 68 -28.53 -22.09 -23.31
CA ASP A 68 -29.91 -21.66 -22.98
C ASP A 68 -30.16 -21.22 -21.52
N SER A 69 -29.09 -20.98 -20.75
CA SER A 69 -29.17 -20.73 -19.31
C SER A 69 -29.18 -19.25 -18.99
N LYS A 70 -30.01 -18.84 -18.02
CA LYS A 70 -30.14 -17.43 -17.61
C LYS A 70 -28.82 -16.90 -17.01
N PRO A 71 -28.48 -15.61 -17.22
CA PRO A 71 -27.37 -14.94 -16.54
C PRO A 71 -27.38 -15.18 -15.04
N ILE A 72 -26.19 -15.31 -14.45
CA ILE A 72 -26.02 -15.51 -13.01
C ILE A 72 -26.13 -14.15 -12.33
N GLU A 73 -27.10 -14.01 -11.43
CA GLU A 73 -27.39 -12.79 -10.67
C GLU A 73 -27.01 -12.97 -9.20
N VAL A 74 -25.97 -12.27 -8.76
CA VAL A 74 -25.51 -12.27 -7.35
C VAL A 74 -25.80 -10.93 -6.70
N LYS A 75 -26.39 -10.94 -5.50
CA LYS A 75 -26.81 -9.72 -4.79
C LYS A 75 -25.84 -9.37 -3.66
N PHE A 76 -25.61 -8.07 -3.49
CA PHE A 76 -24.69 -7.52 -2.51
C PHE A 76 -25.32 -6.34 -1.75
N ASN A 77 -24.90 -6.15 -0.50
CA ASN A 77 -25.19 -4.98 0.31
C ASN A 77 -24.06 -3.96 0.13
N LEU A 78 -24.40 -2.71 -0.20
CA LEU A 78 -23.51 -1.55 -0.14
C LEU A 78 -23.95 -0.66 1.03
N ARG A 79 -23.01 -0.28 1.90
CA ARG A 79 -23.21 0.72 2.95
C ARG A 79 -22.13 1.79 2.86
N LEU A 80 -22.53 3.05 2.97
CA LEU A 80 -21.65 4.22 2.91
C LEU A 80 -21.91 5.12 4.12
N ASP A 81 -21.04 5.06 5.13
CA ASP A 81 -21.04 5.96 6.28
C ASP A 81 -20.38 7.29 5.89
N LEU A 82 -21.15 8.37 5.95
CA LEU A 82 -20.70 9.72 5.57
C LEU A 82 -20.11 10.40 6.81
N LEU A 83 -18.79 10.39 6.94
CA LEU A 83 -18.13 10.81 8.18
C LEU A 83 -18.15 12.33 8.35
N LYS A 84 -18.33 12.79 9.59
CA LYS A 84 -18.30 14.22 9.98
C LYS A 84 -17.03 14.95 9.56
N SER A 85 -15.93 14.20 9.40
CA SER A 85 -14.64 14.67 8.88
C SER A 85 -14.62 14.94 7.37
N GLY A 86 -15.73 14.75 6.64
CA GLY A 86 -15.77 14.85 5.18
C GLY A 86 -15.09 13.67 4.47
N SER A 87 -14.93 12.54 5.16
CA SER A 87 -14.44 11.24 4.66
C SER A 87 -15.63 10.29 4.48
N VAL A 88 -15.44 9.18 3.77
CA VAL A 88 -16.49 8.14 3.59
C VAL A 88 -15.93 6.79 3.98
N ARG A 89 -16.68 5.99 4.76
CA ARG A 89 -16.39 4.56 4.91
C ARG A 89 -17.38 3.75 4.07
N MET A 90 -16.85 2.87 3.24
CA MET A 90 -17.57 1.96 2.37
C MET A 90 -17.45 0.54 2.91
N HIS A 91 -18.59 -0.10 3.15
CA HIS A 91 -18.69 -1.53 3.41
C HIS A 91 -19.44 -2.20 2.25
N PHE A 92 -18.94 -3.34 1.78
CA PHE A 92 -19.59 -4.13 0.74
C PHE A 92 -19.46 -5.63 1.04
N GLU A 93 -20.58 -6.35 0.97
CA GLU A 93 -20.70 -7.76 1.37
C GLU A 93 -21.79 -8.50 0.58
N GLU A 94 -21.68 -9.83 0.48
CA GLU A 94 -22.70 -10.71 -0.10
C GLU A 94 -24.04 -10.54 0.67
N ALA A 95 -25.17 -10.46 -0.04
CA ALA A 95 -26.48 -10.12 0.56
C ALA A 95 -27.30 -11.32 1.04
N GLU A 96 -26.79 -12.54 0.86
CA GLU A 96 -27.43 -13.82 1.18
C GLU A 96 -26.49 -14.65 2.07
N ASP A 97 -26.99 -15.65 2.80
CA ASP A 97 -26.20 -16.39 3.80
C ASP A 97 -25.06 -17.21 3.17
N THR A 98 -23.85 -16.66 3.21
CA THR A 98 -22.62 -17.27 2.69
C THR A 98 -22.20 -18.53 3.47
N LEU A 99 -21.45 -19.43 2.82
CA LEU A 99 -20.82 -20.60 3.45
C LEU A 99 -19.96 -20.28 4.68
N LYS A 100 -19.38 -19.06 4.73
CA LYS A 100 -18.48 -18.58 5.79
C LYS A 100 -18.50 -17.05 5.80
N SER A 101 -18.67 -16.45 6.98
CA SER A 101 -18.53 -14.99 7.13
C SER A 101 -17.09 -14.54 6.83
N ARG A 102 -16.96 -13.49 6.03
CA ARG A 102 -15.66 -12.92 5.61
C ARG A 102 -14.91 -12.28 6.77
N PHE A 103 -13.60 -12.50 6.81
CA PHE A 103 -12.75 -12.02 7.90
C PHE A 103 -12.78 -10.49 8.03
N ASP A 104 -12.93 -10.03 9.28
CA ASP A 104 -13.09 -8.63 9.65
C ASP A 104 -11.96 -8.23 10.59
N VAL A 105 -11.03 -7.41 10.09
CA VAL A 105 -9.88 -6.92 10.87
C VAL A 105 -10.16 -5.57 11.55
N SER A 106 -11.35 -4.98 11.36
CA SER A 106 -11.62 -3.59 11.75
C SER A 106 -11.50 -3.32 13.26
N SER A 107 -11.76 -4.33 14.10
CA SER A 107 -11.58 -4.25 15.56
C SER A 107 -10.12 -4.34 16.02
N PHE A 108 -9.20 -4.75 15.15
CA PHE A 108 -7.76 -4.83 15.43
C PHE A 108 -6.98 -3.68 14.77
N ALA A 109 -7.43 -3.23 13.59
CA ALA A 109 -6.77 -2.19 12.80
C ALA A 109 -7.13 -0.74 13.19
N LEU A 110 -8.28 -0.52 13.85
CA LEU A 110 -8.81 0.83 14.12
C LEU A 110 -9.00 1.08 15.63
N GLU A 111 -8.29 2.07 16.19
CA GLU A 111 -8.55 2.59 17.54
C GLU A 111 -10.00 3.13 17.66
N ASN A 112 -10.52 3.71 16.58
CA ASN A 112 -11.87 4.23 16.49
C ASN A 112 -12.64 3.59 15.32
N ASN A 113 -13.10 2.36 15.52
CA ASN A 113 -13.90 1.60 14.54
C ASN A 113 -15.33 2.15 14.33
N LYS A 114 -15.76 3.20 15.04
CA LYS A 114 -17.07 3.85 14.87
C LYS A 114 -16.94 5.39 14.89
N PRO A 115 -16.30 5.98 13.86
CA PRO A 115 -16.16 7.44 13.74
C PRO A 115 -17.52 8.15 13.68
N GLU A 116 -17.58 9.41 14.11
CA GLU A 116 -18.84 10.16 14.13
C GLU A 116 -19.30 10.51 12.69
N ASN A 117 -20.50 10.07 12.33
CA ASN A 117 -21.13 10.40 11.04
C ASN A 117 -21.70 11.82 11.01
N ALA A 118 -21.85 12.37 9.80
CA ALA A 118 -22.38 13.69 9.54
C ALA A 118 -23.90 13.75 9.80
N LYS A 119 -24.33 14.76 10.56
CA LYS A 119 -25.75 15.01 10.92
C LYS A 119 -26.47 15.99 9.98
N LYS A 120 -25.76 16.50 8.98
CA LYS A 120 -26.27 17.36 7.91
C LYS A 120 -25.79 16.78 6.59
N ILE A 121 -26.74 16.27 5.81
CA ILE A 121 -26.50 15.60 4.53
C ILE A 121 -27.59 16.08 3.57
N ASP A 122 -27.17 16.82 2.56
CA ASP A 122 -28.02 17.31 1.47
C ASP A 122 -27.89 16.35 0.28
N SER A 123 -29.02 15.90 -0.26
CA SER A 123 -29.08 14.85 -1.28
C SER A 123 -29.71 15.36 -2.57
N LYS A 124 -29.05 15.13 -3.71
CA LYS A 124 -29.57 15.44 -5.05
C LYS A 124 -29.52 14.19 -5.94
N THR A 125 -30.68 13.76 -6.40
CA THR A 125 -30.86 12.65 -7.35
C THR A 125 -30.99 13.19 -8.77
N ASP A 126 -30.31 12.55 -9.71
CA ASP A 126 -30.43 12.74 -11.15
C ASP A 126 -30.78 11.40 -11.81
N LYS A 127 -30.91 11.34 -13.13
CA LYS A 127 -31.37 10.13 -13.85
C LYS A 127 -30.50 8.88 -13.57
N ASP A 128 -29.17 9.03 -13.64
CA ASP A 128 -28.20 7.92 -13.63
C ASP A 128 -27.27 7.94 -12.41
N THR A 129 -27.44 8.93 -11.52
CA THR A 129 -26.60 9.17 -10.35
C THR A 129 -27.39 9.74 -9.18
N ILE A 130 -26.92 9.51 -7.95
CA ILE A 130 -27.36 10.24 -6.76
C ILE A 130 -26.13 10.79 -6.00
N SER A 131 -26.26 12.01 -5.51
CA SER A 131 -25.16 12.73 -4.84
C SER A 131 -25.56 13.17 -3.44
N PHE A 132 -24.58 13.18 -2.53
CA PHE A 132 -24.73 13.48 -1.11
C PHE A 132 -23.63 14.44 -0.66
N THR A 133 -24.01 15.65 -0.25
CA THR A 133 -23.09 16.68 0.25
C THR A 133 -23.14 16.75 1.77
N PHE A 134 -21.97 16.66 2.42
CA PHE A 134 -21.84 16.50 3.87
C PHE A 134 -20.51 17.07 4.39
N GLY A 135 -20.36 17.13 5.70
CA GLY A 135 -19.19 17.68 6.39
C GLY A 135 -19.54 18.85 7.32
N GLU A 136 -18.52 19.50 7.90
CA GLU A 136 -18.69 20.60 8.86
C GLU A 136 -17.73 21.77 8.59
N ASN A 137 -17.99 22.91 9.23
CA ASN A 137 -17.10 24.09 9.24
C ASN A 137 -16.71 24.61 7.84
N ASN A 138 -17.61 24.43 6.87
CA ASN A 138 -17.42 24.70 5.44
C ASN A 138 -16.36 23.82 4.73
N ASP A 139 -15.84 22.75 5.36
CA ASP A 139 -15.02 21.71 4.70
C ASP A 139 -15.91 20.64 4.05
N LEU A 140 -16.87 21.05 3.23
CA LEU A 140 -17.85 20.14 2.61
C LEU A 140 -17.20 19.19 1.59
N THR A 141 -17.67 17.95 1.55
CA THR A 141 -17.34 16.92 0.56
C THR A 141 -18.65 16.44 -0.07
N THR A 142 -18.64 16.12 -1.36
CA THR A 142 -19.79 15.50 -2.03
C THR A 142 -19.42 14.10 -2.51
N LEU A 143 -20.15 13.08 -2.05
CA LEU A 143 -20.10 11.75 -2.66
C LEU A 143 -21.08 11.71 -3.84
N VAL A 144 -20.68 11.13 -4.96
CA VAL A 144 -21.56 10.80 -6.09
C VAL A 144 -21.55 9.28 -6.29
N LEU A 145 -22.74 8.68 -6.35
CA LEU A 145 -22.97 7.27 -6.63
C LEU A 145 -23.60 7.14 -8.02
N THR A 146 -22.86 6.56 -8.97
CA THR A 146 -23.38 6.18 -10.30
C THR A 146 -24.02 4.81 -10.21
N TYR A 147 -25.17 4.62 -10.86
CA TYR A 147 -25.93 3.37 -10.73
C TYR A 147 -25.44 2.24 -11.63
N ASN A 148 -25.12 2.54 -12.90
CA ASN A 148 -24.78 1.56 -13.92
C ASN A 148 -23.70 2.13 -14.86
N PRO A 149 -22.43 1.67 -14.78
CA PRO A 149 -21.90 0.76 -13.75
C PRO A 149 -21.92 1.40 -12.35
N LEU A 150 -21.79 0.58 -11.31
CA LEU A 150 -21.47 1.05 -9.95
C LEU A 150 -20.15 1.83 -9.99
N LYS A 151 -20.19 3.13 -9.73
CA LYS A 151 -18.99 3.97 -9.53
C LYS A 151 -19.23 4.93 -8.37
N ILE A 152 -18.21 5.16 -7.54
CA ILE A 152 -18.31 6.05 -6.37
C ILE A 152 -17.22 7.12 -6.46
N GLU A 153 -17.61 8.39 -6.52
CA GLU A 153 -16.71 9.53 -6.67
C GLU A 153 -16.77 10.44 -5.44
N LEU A 154 -15.60 10.86 -4.93
CA LEU A 154 -15.51 11.89 -3.89
C LEU A 154 -15.10 13.21 -4.53
N VAL A 155 -16.05 14.14 -4.63
CA VAL A 155 -15.86 15.50 -5.15
C VAL A 155 -15.48 16.45 -4.01
N LYS A 156 -14.43 17.24 -4.23
CA LYS A 156 -13.91 18.22 -3.28
C LYS A 156 -13.56 19.53 -3.99
N ASP A 157 -14.03 20.65 -3.44
CA ASP A 157 -13.84 22.01 -3.98
C ASP A 157 -14.22 22.16 -5.48
N GLY A 158 -15.12 21.30 -5.99
CA GLY A 158 -15.61 21.29 -7.38
C GLY A 158 -14.98 20.25 -8.31
N GLU A 159 -13.91 19.57 -7.89
CA GLU A 159 -13.21 18.53 -8.69
C GLU A 159 -13.43 17.14 -8.08
N VAL A 160 -13.51 16.09 -8.91
CA VAL A 160 -13.36 14.70 -8.42
C VAL A 160 -11.95 14.51 -7.90
N ALA A 161 -11.81 14.14 -6.62
CA ALA A 161 -10.52 13.95 -5.96
C ALA A 161 -10.06 12.48 -6.03
N LEU A 162 -10.99 11.54 -5.88
CA LEU A 162 -10.81 10.13 -6.17
C LEU A 162 -12.10 9.47 -6.65
N ALA A 163 -11.98 8.34 -7.33
CA ALA A 163 -13.09 7.53 -7.82
C ALA A 163 -12.80 6.03 -7.60
N PHE A 164 -13.76 5.28 -7.07
CA PHE A 164 -13.75 3.82 -6.97
C PHE A 164 -14.52 3.21 -8.14
N ASN A 165 -13.98 2.15 -8.75
CA ASN A 165 -14.50 1.48 -9.94
C ASN A 165 -14.66 2.43 -11.15
N GLN A 166 -13.62 3.23 -11.40
CA GLN A 166 -13.51 4.17 -12.52
C GLN A 166 -13.13 3.46 -13.83
N ASN A 167 -12.26 2.44 -13.76
CA ASN A 167 -11.88 1.64 -14.92
C ASN A 167 -12.78 0.41 -15.10
N GLY A 168 -13.47 0.00 -14.02
CA GLY A 168 -14.42 -1.10 -14.04
C GLY A 168 -13.87 -2.42 -13.50
N TYR A 169 -12.67 -2.40 -12.90
CA TYR A 169 -11.97 -3.60 -12.41
C TYR A 169 -12.54 -4.15 -11.09
N PHE A 170 -13.63 -3.60 -10.56
CA PHE A 170 -14.28 -4.19 -9.40
C PHE A 170 -14.76 -5.62 -9.71
N ASN A 171 -14.17 -6.59 -9.01
CA ASN A 171 -14.48 -8.01 -9.12
C ASN A 171 -14.34 -8.69 -7.75
N PHE A 172 -15.49 -8.89 -7.13
CA PHE A 172 -15.67 -9.64 -5.89
C PHE A 172 -15.94 -11.10 -6.25
N GLU A 173 -15.11 -12.04 -5.77
CA GLU A 173 -15.35 -13.48 -5.92
C GLU A 173 -16.29 -13.96 -4.80
N GLU A 174 -17.57 -14.15 -5.13
CA GLU A 174 -18.56 -14.82 -4.28
C GLU A 174 -18.15 -16.26 -3.88
N HIS A 175 -18.59 -16.67 -2.69
CA HIS A 175 -18.40 -18.03 -2.22
C HIS A 175 -19.16 -19.03 -3.09
N ARG A 176 -18.49 -20.12 -3.49
CA ARG A 176 -19.07 -21.19 -4.30
C ARG A 176 -18.70 -22.57 -3.76
N SER A 177 -19.58 -23.55 -3.96
CA SER A 177 -19.24 -24.96 -3.77
C SER A 177 -18.28 -25.44 -4.85
N LYS A 178 -17.43 -26.42 -4.53
CA LYS A 178 -16.65 -27.14 -5.55
C LYS A 178 -17.58 -28.09 -6.30
N GLU A 179 -17.71 -27.90 -7.60
CA GLU A 179 -18.39 -28.88 -8.46
C GLU A 179 -17.57 -30.18 -8.48
N THR A 180 -18.18 -31.27 -7.99
CA THR A 180 -17.75 -32.62 -8.32
C THR A 180 -18.15 -32.91 -9.77
N PRO A 181 -17.25 -33.43 -10.62
CA PRO A 181 -17.62 -34.00 -11.89
C PRO A 181 -18.73 -35.04 -11.69
N LYS A 182 -19.75 -35.02 -12.55
CA LYS A 182 -20.69 -36.15 -12.63
C LYS A 182 -19.86 -37.37 -13.06
N PRO A 183 -20.06 -38.55 -12.45
CA PRO A 183 -19.44 -39.76 -12.97
C PRO A 183 -19.92 -39.99 -14.39
N GLU A 184 -18.98 -40.21 -15.31
CA GLU A 184 -19.30 -40.59 -16.68
C GLU A 184 -19.97 -41.97 -16.66
N GLU A 185 -21.06 -42.12 -17.42
CA GLU A 185 -21.73 -43.42 -17.54
C GLU A 185 -20.81 -44.37 -18.30
N GLN A 186 -20.25 -45.35 -17.58
CA GLN A 186 -19.34 -46.34 -18.12
C GLN A 186 -20.04 -47.18 -19.21
N GLN A 187 -19.74 -46.89 -20.48
CA GLN A 187 -20.03 -47.82 -21.56
C GLN A 187 -18.95 -48.90 -21.57
N ASN A 188 -19.36 -50.16 -21.69
CA ASN A 188 -18.52 -51.31 -21.37
C ASN A 188 -17.42 -51.54 -22.42
N GLU A 189 -16.15 -51.59 -21.99
CA GLU A 189 -15.07 -52.23 -22.73
C GLU A 189 -14.75 -53.62 -22.14
N GLU A 190 -15.47 -54.65 -22.62
CA GLU A 190 -15.09 -56.06 -22.40
C GLU A 190 -14.53 -56.66 -23.71
N ALA A 191 -13.27 -56.37 -24.05
CA ALA A 191 -12.50 -57.08 -25.08
C ALA A 191 -10.98 -56.84 -24.99
N GLN A 192 -10.34 -57.30 -23.90
CA GLN A 192 -8.95 -57.76 -24.02
C GLN A 192 -9.00 -59.11 -24.78
N ASP A 193 -8.08 -59.42 -25.69
CA ASP A 193 -6.72 -59.84 -25.35
C ASP A 193 -5.72 -59.80 -26.53
N ALA A 194 -4.43 -59.93 -26.20
CA ALA A 194 -3.23 -60.23 -27.01
C ALA A 194 -3.36 -60.34 -28.56
N ASN A 195 -2.56 -59.61 -29.35
CA ASN A 195 -1.09 -59.69 -29.32
C ASN A 195 -0.41 -58.47 -30.00
N GLN A 196 0.76 -58.10 -29.48
CA GLN A 196 1.81 -57.45 -30.27
C GLN A 196 2.68 -58.53 -30.93
N ASN A 197 3.20 -58.29 -32.14
CA ASN A 197 4.58 -58.62 -32.49
C ASN A 197 5.02 -58.00 -33.83
N ASP A 198 6.24 -57.48 -33.78
CA ASP A 198 7.24 -57.31 -34.84
C ASP A 198 6.95 -56.58 -36.17
N ASN A 199 7.89 -55.70 -36.50
CA ASN A 199 8.03 -55.04 -37.79
C ASN A 199 8.56 -56.01 -38.86
N GLN A 200 8.23 -55.74 -40.12
CA GLN A 200 9.25 -55.78 -41.17
C GLN A 200 8.89 -54.87 -42.35
N ASP A 201 9.90 -54.21 -42.92
CA ASP A 201 9.84 -53.62 -44.26
C ASP A 201 9.51 -54.72 -45.30
N ASP A 202 8.88 -54.44 -46.44
CA ASP A 202 9.60 -53.89 -47.60
C ASP A 202 8.67 -53.26 -48.67
N GLN A 203 9.27 -52.71 -49.72
CA GLN A 203 8.63 -51.95 -50.80
C GLN A 203 8.20 -52.82 -52.00
N GLN A 204 7.10 -52.47 -52.69
CA GLN A 204 7.12 -51.89 -54.08
C GLN A 204 5.81 -52.01 -54.91
N ASN A 205 5.58 -50.96 -55.71
CA ASN A 205 5.01 -50.93 -57.06
C ASN A 205 3.56 -51.41 -57.37
N ALA A 206 2.67 -50.41 -57.44
CA ALA A 206 1.93 -49.99 -58.65
C ALA A 206 1.05 -50.96 -59.46
N ASN A 207 -0.22 -50.58 -59.65
CA ASN A 207 -0.65 -50.01 -60.95
C ASN A 207 -2.03 -49.30 -60.94
N GLN A 208 -2.12 -48.25 -61.77
CA GLN A 208 -3.24 -47.78 -62.61
C GLN A 208 -4.71 -47.88 -62.14
N GLY A 209 -5.43 -46.75 -62.25
CA GLY A 209 -6.90 -46.72 -62.29
C GLY A 209 -7.48 -45.31 -62.19
N ASN A 210 -7.78 -44.65 -63.32
CA ASN A 210 -8.56 -43.41 -63.32
C ASN A 210 -10.05 -43.73 -63.13
N GLU A 211 -10.76 -42.92 -62.35
CA GLU A 211 -11.98 -42.24 -62.81
C GLU A 211 -12.32 -41.06 -61.89
N ALA A 212 -12.97 -40.04 -62.43
CA ALA A 212 -13.25 -38.77 -61.73
C ALA A 212 -14.76 -38.53 -61.59
N ALA A 213 -15.17 -38.16 -60.38
CA ALA A 213 -16.52 -37.72 -60.03
C ALA A 213 -16.41 -36.52 -59.06
N PRO A 214 -17.42 -35.63 -59.02
CA PRO A 214 -17.13 -34.20 -59.06
C PRO A 214 -16.87 -33.52 -57.71
N GLU A 215 -16.22 -32.36 -57.81
CA GLU A 215 -16.08 -31.38 -56.74
C GLU A 215 -17.47 -30.93 -56.25
N ASN A 216 -17.69 -31.01 -54.93
CA ASN A 216 -18.93 -30.56 -54.31
C ASN A 216 -18.72 -29.15 -53.73
N GLU A 217 -18.69 -28.14 -54.61
CA GLU A 217 -18.59 -26.72 -54.23
C GLU A 217 -19.82 -26.28 -53.41
N ASN A 218 -19.76 -26.46 -52.09
CA ASN A 218 -20.55 -25.71 -51.08
C ASN A 218 -19.95 -25.91 -49.68
N ALA A 219 -18.64 -25.68 -49.55
CA ALA A 219 -18.10 -25.25 -48.27
C ALA A 219 -18.41 -23.75 -48.15
N GLU A 220 -19.28 -23.35 -47.20
CA GLU A 220 -19.42 -21.94 -46.86
C GLU A 220 -18.06 -21.43 -46.39
N ALA A 221 -17.48 -20.48 -47.12
CA ALA A 221 -16.18 -19.91 -46.78
C ALA A 221 -16.32 -19.13 -45.47
N THR A 222 -15.93 -19.74 -44.35
CA THR A 222 -15.66 -19.02 -43.11
C THR A 222 -14.71 -17.88 -43.42
N PRO A 223 -15.03 -16.62 -43.08
CA PRO A 223 -14.15 -15.50 -43.37
C PRO A 223 -12.73 -15.75 -42.84
N GLU A 224 -11.70 -15.52 -43.65
CA GLU A 224 -10.31 -15.57 -43.19
C GLU A 224 -10.09 -14.42 -42.20
N ILE A 225 -10.26 -14.73 -40.91
CA ILE A 225 -9.99 -13.83 -39.78
C ILE A 225 -8.54 -13.38 -39.89
N SER A 226 -8.29 -12.07 -39.84
CA SER A 226 -6.94 -11.54 -40.01
C SER A 226 -6.00 -12.04 -38.90
N GLU A 227 -4.69 -12.10 -39.18
CA GLU A 227 -3.73 -12.57 -38.18
C GLU A 227 -3.73 -11.73 -36.91
N GLU A 228 -3.98 -10.42 -37.02
CA GLU A 228 -4.16 -9.50 -35.88
C GLU A 228 -5.41 -9.84 -35.05
N GLU A 229 -6.54 -10.12 -35.71
CA GLU A 229 -7.77 -10.55 -35.02
C GLU A 229 -7.61 -11.95 -34.39
N ARG A 230 -6.92 -12.88 -35.05
CA ARG A 230 -6.63 -14.22 -34.51
C ARG A 230 -5.77 -14.13 -33.24
N LEU A 231 -4.70 -13.34 -33.28
CA LEU A 231 -3.85 -13.07 -32.11
C LEU A 231 -4.64 -12.39 -30.98
N LYS A 232 -5.53 -11.46 -31.30
CA LYS A 232 -6.41 -10.81 -30.30
C LYS A 232 -7.41 -11.79 -29.68
N GLN A 233 -8.01 -12.69 -30.46
CA GLN A 233 -8.90 -13.74 -29.96
C GLN A 233 -8.16 -14.73 -29.05
N GLU A 234 -6.95 -15.15 -29.46
CA GLU A 234 -6.08 -16.03 -28.67
C GLU A 234 -5.65 -15.37 -27.35
N GLU A 235 -5.30 -14.08 -27.37
CA GLU A 235 -4.97 -13.32 -26.17
C GLU A 235 -6.17 -13.17 -25.22
N ILE A 236 -7.37 -12.89 -25.73
CA ILE A 236 -8.61 -12.84 -24.94
C ILE A 236 -8.93 -14.21 -24.33
N LYS A 237 -8.78 -15.30 -25.09
CA LYS A 237 -8.95 -16.67 -24.59
C LYS A 237 -7.97 -16.98 -23.45
N ASN A 238 -6.69 -16.64 -23.63
CA ASN A 238 -5.66 -16.81 -22.60
C ASN A 238 -5.96 -15.99 -21.33
N LEU A 239 -6.55 -14.80 -21.45
CA LEU A 239 -7.02 -14.03 -20.29
C LEU A 239 -8.19 -14.69 -19.58
N ILE A 240 -9.21 -15.15 -20.33
CA ILE A 240 -10.36 -15.88 -19.78
C ILE A 240 -9.89 -17.13 -19.01
N GLU A 241 -9.00 -17.93 -19.58
CA GLU A 241 -8.39 -19.08 -18.90
C GLU A 241 -7.65 -18.66 -17.61
N ASN A 242 -6.88 -17.56 -17.65
CA ASN A 242 -6.23 -17.03 -16.44
C ASN A 242 -7.22 -16.52 -15.38
N THR A 243 -8.44 -16.06 -15.74
CA THR A 243 -9.49 -15.74 -14.75
C THR A 243 -10.01 -16.96 -13.99
N GLN A 244 -9.71 -18.20 -14.43
CA GLN A 244 -10.09 -19.44 -13.76
C GLN A 244 -8.86 -20.18 -13.18
N LYS A 245 -7.70 -19.53 -13.07
CA LYS A 245 -6.45 -20.15 -12.59
C LYS A 245 -6.46 -20.40 -11.07
N ASN A 246 -5.98 -21.58 -10.67
CA ASN A 246 -5.72 -21.98 -9.28
C ASN A 246 -6.88 -21.65 -8.32
N MET A 247 -8.09 -22.01 -8.74
CA MET A 247 -9.35 -21.71 -8.04
C MET A 247 -9.47 -22.48 -6.72
N TRP A 248 -9.04 -23.75 -6.73
CA TRP A 248 -9.03 -24.65 -5.57
C TRP A 248 -7.60 -24.78 -5.03
N SER A 249 -7.19 -25.99 -4.60
CA SER A 249 -5.85 -26.29 -4.11
C SER A 249 -4.74 -25.72 -5.02
N GLU A 250 -3.68 -25.17 -4.42
CA GLU A 250 -2.54 -24.55 -5.10
C GLU A 250 -1.22 -24.98 -4.43
N SER A 251 -0.24 -25.40 -5.23
CA SER A 251 1.10 -25.76 -4.74
C SER A 251 2.13 -24.68 -5.03
N PHE A 252 2.94 -24.35 -4.03
CA PHE A 252 4.14 -23.53 -4.17
C PHE A 252 5.33 -24.23 -3.50
N LYS A 253 6.29 -24.68 -4.33
CA LYS A 253 7.37 -25.60 -3.94
C LYS A 253 6.81 -26.87 -3.30
N SER A 254 7.31 -27.26 -2.12
CA SER A 254 6.87 -28.43 -1.36
C SER A 254 5.58 -28.23 -0.56
N ASN A 255 5.02 -27.01 -0.55
CA ASN A 255 3.82 -26.68 0.22
C ASN A 255 2.60 -26.65 -0.71
N THR A 256 1.50 -27.24 -0.28
CA THR A 256 0.21 -27.22 -0.99
C THR A 256 -0.84 -26.63 -0.06
N ASP A 257 -1.41 -25.49 -0.45
CA ASP A 257 -2.65 -24.99 0.14
C ASP A 257 -3.81 -25.84 -0.37
N SER A 258 -4.69 -26.27 0.53
CA SER A 258 -5.90 -27.02 0.20
C SER A 258 -7.05 -26.14 -0.31
N LYS A 259 -7.01 -24.82 -0.02
CA LYS A 259 -8.00 -23.80 -0.36
C LYS A 259 -9.46 -24.26 -0.17
N PRO A 260 -9.89 -24.59 1.06
CA PRO A 260 -11.17 -25.26 1.31
C PRO A 260 -12.40 -24.43 0.93
N PHE A 261 -12.29 -23.10 0.90
CA PHE A 261 -13.37 -22.18 0.50
C PHE A 261 -13.29 -21.73 -0.97
N GLY A 262 -12.27 -22.20 -1.72
CA GLY A 262 -12.10 -21.86 -3.13
C GLY A 262 -11.66 -20.40 -3.36
N PRO A 263 -12.17 -19.73 -4.41
CA PRO A 263 -11.90 -18.32 -4.68
C PRO A 263 -12.77 -17.41 -3.78
N GLU A 264 -12.15 -16.60 -2.91
CA GLU A 264 -12.84 -15.57 -2.11
C GLU A 264 -12.21 -14.16 -2.25
N SER A 265 -11.44 -13.90 -3.32
CA SER A 265 -10.67 -12.66 -3.48
C SER A 265 -11.49 -11.43 -3.93
N ILE A 266 -10.92 -10.25 -3.72
CA ILE A 266 -11.54 -8.96 -4.02
C ILE A 266 -10.56 -8.10 -4.84
N GLY A 267 -10.89 -7.88 -6.11
CA GLY A 267 -10.25 -6.90 -6.99
C GLY A 267 -11.06 -5.60 -7.06
N PHE A 268 -10.42 -4.44 -7.09
CA PHE A 268 -11.06 -3.15 -7.36
C PHE A 268 -10.06 -2.08 -7.83
N ASP A 269 -10.52 -1.12 -8.63
CA ASP A 269 -9.73 0.07 -8.97
C ASP A 269 -10.10 1.30 -8.14
N VAL A 270 -9.08 2.11 -7.84
CA VAL A 270 -9.22 3.49 -7.35
C VAL A 270 -8.35 4.42 -8.20
N ALA A 271 -8.99 5.40 -8.81
CA ALA A 271 -8.36 6.45 -9.60
C ALA A 271 -8.23 7.76 -8.80
N PHE A 272 -7.07 8.41 -8.91
CA PHE A 272 -6.78 9.72 -8.33
C PHE A 272 -6.67 10.76 -9.45
N LEU A 273 -7.77 11.47 -9.71
CA LEU A 273 -7.93 12.31 -10.91
C LEU A 273 -7.23 13.67 -10.77
N GLY A 274 -6.31 13.95 -11.70
CA GLY A 274 -5.40 15.10 -11.65
C GLY A 274 -4.23 14.95 -10.68
N TYR A 275 -3.93 13.74 -10.20
CA TYR A 275 -2.81 13.43 -9.31
C TYR A 275 -1.75 12.56 -10.01
N LYS A 276 -0.58 13.12 -10.31
CA LYS A 276 0.52 12.38 -10.98
C LYS A 276 1.29 11.41 -10.06
N ASN A 277 1.18 11.57 -8.74
CA ASN A 277 1.97 10.81 -7.77
C ASN A 277 1.09 10.31 -6.61
N VAL A 278 1.35 9.06 -6.24
CA VAL A 278 0.78 8.38 -5.07
C VAL A 278 1.92 7.90 -4.17
N TYR A 279 1.61 7.76 -2.88
CA TYR A 279 2.54 7.57 -1.78
C TYR A 279 1.91 6.60 -0.77
N GLY A 280 2.72 5.87 0.00
CA GLY A 280 2.22 4.95 1.03
C GLY A 280 2.46 3.49 0.66
N ILE A 281 1.50 2.62 1.00
CA ILE A 281 1.59 1.15 0.95
C ILE A 281 2.94 0.56 1.40
N PRO A 282 3.55 1.01 2.52
CA PRO A 282 4.78 0.39 3.01
C PRO A 282 4.53 -1.08 3.44
N GLN A 283 5.54 -1.94 3.48
CA GLN A 283 6.97 -1.64 3.36
C GLN A 283 7.60 -2.23 2.08
N HIS A 284 8.32 -1.39 1.34
CA HIS A 284 9.09 -1.74 0.15
C HIS A 284 10.41 -0.95 0.11
N THR A 285 11.37 -1.42 -0.68
CA THR A 285 12.63 -0.70 -0.99
C THR A 285 12.49 0.24 -2.19
N SER A 286 11.31 0.83 -2.36
CA SER A 286 10.91 1.64 -3.52
C SER A 286 10.95 3.14 -3.19
N PRO A 287 11.07 4.05 -4.17
CA PRO A 287 10.96 5.49 -3.91
C PRO A 287 9.64 5.88 -3.26
N LEU A 288 9.67 6.89 -2.39
CA LEU A 288 8.50 7.38 -1.63
C LEU A 288 7.30 7.73 -2.54
N SER A 289 7.57 8.31 -3.71
CA SER A 289 6.60 8.44 -4.79
C SER A 289 6.59 7.14 -5.59
N LEU A 290 5.50 6.39 -5.48
CA LEU A 290 5.41 5.03 -6.02
C LEU A 290 5.52 5.02 -7.56
N LYS A 291 6.20 3.99 -8.05
CA LYS A 291 6.49 3.72 -9.45
C LYS A 291 5.33 3.06 -10.18
N THR A 292 5.38 2.99 -11.52
CA THR A 292 4.39 2.22 -12.31
C THR A 292 4.75 0.74 -12.43
N THR A 293 3.75 -0.14 -12.54
CA THR A 293 3.90 -1.61 -12.39
C THR A 293 3.45 -2.44 -13.60
N ARG A 294 3.10 -1.80 -14.73
CA ARG A 294 2.44 -2.42 -15.89
C ARG A 294 3.11 -2.09 -17.22
N ASN A 295 3.07 -3.05 -18.14
CA ASN A 295 3.42 -2.95 -19.57
C ASN A 295 4.84 -2.41 -19.85
N THR A 296 4.99 -1.09 -19.87
CA THR A 296 6.24 -0.35 -20.11
C THR A 296 6.72 0.44 -18.89
N GLY A 297 6.05 0.23 -17.74
CA GLY A 297 6.33 0.86 -16.46
C GLY A 297 7.66 0.46 -15.83
N GLU A 298 8.00 1.13 -14.76
CA GLU A 298 9.31 1.02 -14.08
C GLU A 298 9.49 -0.33 -13.37
N TYR A 299 8.39 -1.00 -13.02
CA TYR A 299 8.32 -2.38 -12.53
C TYR A 299 7.36 -3.22 -13.40
N SER A 300 7.56 -4.55 -13.43
CA SER A 300 6.67 -5.51 -14.12
C SER A 300 5.67 -6.22 -13.19
N GLU A 301 6.01 -6.31 -11.90
CA GLU A 301 5.16 -6.89 -10.84
C GLU A 301 4.41 -5.77 -10.10
N PRO A 302 3.19 -6.04 -9.60
CA PRO A 302 2.50 -5.13 -8.68
C PRO A 302 3.28 -5.01 -7.35
N TYR A 303 3.06 -3.94 -6.62
CA TYR A 303 3.48 -3.84 -5.22
C TYR A 303 2.75 -4.91 -4.40
N ARG A 304 3.48 -5.80 -3.72
CA ARG A 304 2.87 -6.82 -2.86
C ARG A 304 2.83 -6.36 -1.40
N LEU A 305 1.73 -6.60 -0.70
CA LEU A 305 1.61 -6.48 0.75
C LEU A 305 1.40 -7.87 1.34
N TYR A 306 2.47 -8.42 1.91
CA TYR A 306 2.49 -9.71 2.60
C TYR A 306 3.71 -9.74 3.51
N ASN A 307 3.52 -9.89 4.82
CA ASN A 307 4.62 -9.76 5.78
C ASN A 307 5.59 -10.94 5.65
N LEU A 308 6.78 -10.69 5.10
CA LEU A 308 7.79 -11.69 4.77
C LEU A 308 9.14 -11.36 5.40
N ASP A 309 9.84 -12.40 5.87
CA ASP A 309 11.29 -12.31 6.12
C ASP A 309 12.04 -12.51 4.79
N VAL A 310 12.67 -11.43 4.31
CA VAL A 310 13.37 -11.41 3.02
C VAL A 310 14.86 -11.14 3.24
N PHE A 311 15.62 -12.23 3.36
CA PHE A 311 17.07 -12.18 3.56
C PHE A 311 17.79 -11.54 2.37
N GLU A 312 18.73 -10.61 2.65
CA GLU A 312 19.48 -9.81 1.66
C GLU A 312 18.57 -9.20 0.56
N TYR A 313 17.46 -8.59 0.99
CA TYR A 313 16.48 -7.93 0.11
C TYR A 313 17.14 -6.97 -0.89
N ILE A 314 16.61 -6.91 -2.11
CA ILE A 314 17.07 -5.97 -3.13
C ILE A 314 16.49 -4.57 -2.93
N VAL A 315 17.24 -3.56 -3.34
CA VAL A 315 16.77 -2.18 -3.49
C VAL A 315 16.01 -1.97 -4.80
N ASP A 316 15.18 -0.93 -4.85
CA ASP A 316 14.32 -0.56 -5.97
C ASP A 316 13.40 -1.72 -6.42
N SER A 317 12.59 -2.22 -5.49
CA SER A 317 11.73 -3.40 -5.71
C SER A 317 10.29 -3.22 -5.19
N PRO A 318 9.27 -3.78 -5.88
CA PRO A 318 7.90 -3.92 -5.39
C PRO A 318 7.68 -5.17 -4.51
N MET A 319 8.72 -5.99 -4.28
CA MET A 319 8.64 -7.18 -3.43
C MET A 319 8.31 -6.81 -1.98
N ALA A 320 7.28 -7.45 -1.41
CA ALA A 320 6.91 -7.28 0.00
C ALA A 320 8.05 -7.71 0.94
N ILE A 321 8.19 -7.01 2.06
CA ILE A 321 9.08 -7.38 3.17
C ILE A 321 8.30 -7.40 4.51
N TYR A 322 8.91 -7.03 5.62
CA TYR A 322 8.49 -7.40 6.98
C TYR A 322 7.12 -6.87 7.45
N GLY A 323 6.61 -5.78 6.87
CA GLY A 323 5.39 -5.11 7.33
C GLY A 323 4.54 -4.55 6.19
N SER A 324 3.24 -4.44 6.44
CA SER A 324 2.23 -4.00 5.47
C SER A 324 1.29 -2.97 6.08
N ILE A 325 1.09 -1.82 5.43
CA ILE A 325 0.05 -0.84 5.79
C ILE A 325 -0.73 -0.48 4.51
N PRO A 326 -1.95 -1.00 4.30
CA PRO A 326 -2.77 -0.79 3.10
C PRO A 326 -3.42 0.62 3.03
N PHE A 327 -2.62 1.66 3.24
CA PHE A 327 -2.99 3.07 3.14
C PHE A 327 -2.23 3.74 1.99
N MET A 328 -2.95 4.46 1.12
CA MET A 328 -2.39 5.22 0.02
C MET A 328 -2.85 6.67 0.06
N LEU A 329 -1.93 7.58 -0.26
CA LEU A 329 -2.08 9.03 -0.27
C LEU A 329 -1.72 9.58 -1.66
N ALA A 330 -2.47 10.57 -2.13
CA ALA A 330 -2.17 11.35 -3.32
C ALA A 330 -2.11 12.85 -2.96
N HIS A 331 -1.26 13.62 -3.65
CA HIS A 331 -1.18 15.07 -3.47
C HIS A 331 -1.04 15.83 -4.80
N LYS A 332 -1.89 16.86 -4.97
CA LYS A 332 -1.80 17.88 -6.02
C LYS A 332 -1.90 19.26 -5.38
N LYS A 333 -1.62 20.32 -6.14
CA LYS A 333 -1.60 21.69 -5.60
C LYS A 333 -2.94 22.02 -4.91
N ASN A 334 -2.89 22.35 -3.62
CA ASN A 334 -4.04 22.67 -2.75
C ASN A 334 -5.06 21.54 -2.49
N GLN A 335 -4.79 20.29 -2.88
CA GLN A 335 -5.70 19.16 -2.63
C GLN A 335 -4.92 17.87 -2.31
N SER A 336 -5.44 17.09 -1.37
CA SER A 336 -4.98 15.73 -1.10
C SER A 336 -6.15 14.78 -0.99
N ALA A 337 -5.95 13.59 -1.53
CA ALA A 337 -6.87 12.47 -1.51
C ALA A 337 -6.12 11.24 -0.97
N GLY A 338 -6.83 10.22 -0.53
CA GLY A 338 -6.22 8.97 -0.07
C GLY A 338 -7.27 7.98 0.40
N PHE A 339 -6.86 6.74 0.66
CA PHE A 339 -7.72 5.76 1.31
C PHE A 339 -6.94 4.73 2.11
N LEU A 340 -7.63 4.12 3.07
CA LEU A 340 -7.20 2.93 3.81
C LEU A 340 -8.13 1.78 3.43
N PHE A 341 -7.58 0.67 2.96
CA PHE A 341 -8.32 -0.57 2.75
C PHE A 341 -8.12 -1.48 3.99
N ILE A 342 -9.19 -1.72 4.74
CA ILE A 342 -9.17 -2.39 6.05
C ILE A 342 -9.25 -3.90 5.83
N ASN A 343 -8.16 -4.46 5.34
CA ASN A 343 -8.00 -5.88 5.05
C ASN A 343 -6.62 -6.35 5.54
N ALA A 344 -6.45 -7.66 5.73
CA ALA A 344 -5.23 -8.26 6.30
C ALA A 344 -4.79 -9.56 5.60
N SER A 345 -5.39 -9.87 4.45
CA SER A 345 -4.97 -10.98 3.58
C SER A 345 -3.79 -10.55 2.68
N GLU A 346 -3.22 -11.47 1.90
CA GLU A 346 -2.22 -11.11 0.88
C GLU A 346 -2.83 -10.10 -0.11
N MET A 347 -2.11 -9.00 -0.40
CA MET A 347 -2.56 -8.03 -1.40
C MET A 347 -1.49 -7.76 -2.48
N TRP A 348 -1.99 -7.39 -3.65
CA TRP A 348 -1.19 -6.89 -4.77
C TRP A 348 -1.82 -5.58 -5.29
N ILE A 349 -0.99 -4.57 -5.52
CA ILE A 349 -1.39 -3.24 -5.94
C ILE A 349 -0.64 -2.87 -7.22
N ASP A 350 -1.37 -2.88 -8.34
CA ASP A 350 -0.89 -2.28 -9.58
C ASP A 350 -1.04 -0.75 -9.53
N VAL A 351 -0.07 -0.03 -10.09
CA VAL A 351 -0.06 1.43 -10.22
C VAL A 351 0.22 1.79 -11.68
N ASN A 352 -0.68 2.54 -12.29
CA ASN A 352 -0.55 3.08 -13.64
C ASN A 352 -0.73 4.61 -13.62
N LYS A 353 -0.11 5.34 -14.56
CA LYS A 353 -0.12 6.81 -14.61
C LYS A 353 -0.29 7.28 -16.05
N ASP A 354 -1.20 8.23 -16.27
CA ASP A 354 -1.26 9.00 -17.51
C ASP A 354 -0.58 10.39 -17.34
N GLU A 355 -0.73 11.28 -18.33
CA GLU A 355 -0.16 12.63 -18.26
C GLU A 355 -0.69 13.50 -17.12
N THR A 356 -1.77 13.11 -16.46
CA THR A 356 -2.57 13.90 -15.51
C THR A 356 -2.85 13.19 -14.18
N SER A 357 -3.07 11.88 -14.22
CA SER A 357 -3.78 11.11 -13.19
C SER A 357 -3.10 9.77 -12.89
N THR A 358 -3.33 9.22 -11.70
CA THR A 358 -2.86 7.90 -11.28
C THR A 358 -4.05 6.95 -11.11
N TYR A 359 -3.96 5.75 -11.65
CA TYR A 359 -4.93 4.67 -11.51
C TYR A 359 -4.28 3.53 -10.73
N THR A 360 -4.99 2.96 -9.76
CA THR A 360 -4.46 1.86 -8.95
C THR A 360 -5.44 0.71 -8.90
N HIS A 361 -4.96 -0.52 -9.07
CA HIS A 361 -5.77 -1.73 -9.07
C HIS A 361 -5.32 -2.63 -7.91
N TRP A 362 -6.22 -2.83 -6.95
CA TRP A 362 -5.96 -3.49 -5.69
C TRP A 362 -6.62 -4.86 -5.68
N MET A 363 -5.86 -5.88 -5.33
CA MET A 363 -6.25 -7.28 -5.43
C MET A 363 -5.91 -7.93 -4.09
N ALA A 364 -6.89 -8.30 -3.28
CA ALA A 364 -6.69 -8.95 -1.97
C ALA A 364 -7.29 -10.36 -1.95
N GLU A 365 -6.58 -11.31 -1.34
CA GLU A 365 -6.89 -12.74 -1.39
C GLU A 365 -8.23 -13.13 -0.76
N SER A 366 -8.63 -12.46 0.32
CA SER A 366 -9.81 -12.82 1.12
C SER A 366 -10.29 -11.66 2.01
N GLY A 367 -11.25 -11.92 2.91
CA GLY A 367 -11.74 -10.94 3.88
C GLY A 367 -12.87 -10.06 3.36
N LYS A 368 -13.21 -8.99 4.11
CA LYS A 368 -14.26 -8.03 3.74
C LYS A 368 -13.74 -6.91 2.82
N LEU A 369 -14.66 -6.28 2.09
CA LEU A 369 -14.44 -5.00 1.43
C LEU A 369 -14.88 -3.86 2.37
N ASP A 370 -13.91 -3.30 3.10
CA ASP A 370 -14.07 -2.17 4.02
C ASP A 370 -13.01 -1.11 3.69
N ILE A 371 -13.42 0.03 3.14
CA ILE A 371 -12.51 1.10 2.68
C ILE A 371 -12.90 2.42 3.34
N ILE A 372 -11.93 3.18 3.86
CA ILE A 372 -12.13 4.57 4.27
C ILE A 372 -11.42 5.49 3.29
N PHE A 373 -12.20 6.31 2.57
CA PHE A 373 -11.74 7.34 1.66
C PHE A 373 -11.60 8.70 2.37
N PHE A 374 -10.49 9.38 2.13
CA PHE A 374 -10.11 10.65 2.74
C PHE A 374 -9.90 11.73 1.68
N VAL A 375 -10.42 12.95 1.94
CA VAL A 375 -10.10 14.15 1.17
C VAL A 375 -9.79 15.34 2.08
N GLY A 376 -8.88 16.21 1.65
CA GLY A 376 -8.43 17.38 2.39
C GLY A 376 -7.67 18.37 1.50
N LYS A 377 -7.19 19.48 2.07
CA LYS A 377 -6.49 20.53 1.31
C LYS A 377 -4.97 20.36 1.35
N THR A 378 -4.47 19.58 2.30
CA THR A 378 -3.06 19.23 2.48
C THR A 378 -2.89 17.75 2.87
N PRO A 379 -1.69 17.16 2.69
CA PRO A 379 -1.36 15.84 3.21
C PRO A 379 -1.58 15.73 4.73
N LYS A 380 -1.32 16.81 5.48
CA LYS A 380 -1.50 16.88 6.93
C LYS A 380 -2.96 16.69 7.35
N ASP A 381 -3.92 17.16 6.53
CA ASP A 381 -5.35 16.97 6.79
C ASP A 381 -5.75 15.50 6.59
N VAL A 382 -5.28 14.87 5.51
CA VAL A 382 -5.56 13.45 5.24
C VAL A 382 -4.91 12.53 6.28
N ILE A 383 -3.62 12.73 6.59
CA ILE A 383 -2.91 11.96 7.62
C ILE A 383 -3.53 12.16 9.00
N LYS A 384 -4.05 13.36 9.32
CA LYS A 384 -4.83 13.56 10.55
C LYS A 384 -6.14 12.76 10.53
N LYS A 385 -6.93 12.83 9.44
CA LYS A 385 -8.20 12.09 9.31
C LYS A 385 -7.97 10.56 9.40
N TYR A 386 -6.83 10.07 8.91
CA TYR A 386 -6.35 8.70 9.10
C TYR A 386 -6.06 8.38 10.60
N MET A 387 -5.19 9.15 11.26
CA MET A 387 -4.83 8.95 12.68
C MET A 387 -5.96 9.21 13.69
N ASP A 388 -7.03 9.91 13.31
CA ASP A 388 -8.24 10.05 14.11
C ASP A 388 -9.16 8.79 14.02
N ILE A 389 -8.75 7.79 13.23
CA ILE A 389 -9.44 6.48 13.08
C ILE A 389 -8.51 5.30 13.43
N THR A 390 -7.29 5.24 12.87
CA THR A 390 -6.31 4.17 13.14
C THR A 390 -5.57 4.34 14.46
N GLY A 391 -5.70 5.50 15.10
CA GLY A 391 -4.91 5.89 16.26
C GLY A 391 -3.63 6.66 15.91
N LYS A 392 -2.97 7.15 16.97
CA LYS A 392 -1.80 8.04 16.88
C LYS A 392 -0.53 7.32 17.35
N PRO A 393 0.66 7.71 16.84
CA PRO A 393 1.92 7.20 17.38
C PRO A 393 1.97 7.41 18.89
N ALA A 394 2.23 6.32 19.63
CA ALA A 394 2.39 6.38 21.07
C ALA A 394 3.56 7.31 21.43
N LEU A 395 3.44 8.07 22.54
CA LEU A 395 4.52 8.92 23.03
C LEU A 395 5.71 8.01 23.41
N PRO A 396 6.86 8.07 22.70
CA PRO A 396 7.99 7.19 22.99
C PRO A 396 8.62 7.55 24.34
N GLN A 397 9.22 6.56 24.99
CA GLN A 397 10.14 6.83 26.10
C GLN A 397 11.33 7.66 25.60
N LEU A 398 11.86 8.56 26.43
CA LEU A 398 12.89 9.51 25.98
C LEU A 398 14.16 8.82 25.44
N PHE A 399 14.54 7.68 26.02
CA PHE A 399 15.66 6.85 25.57
C PHE A 399 15.40 6.17 24.21
N ALA A 400 14.13 5.98 23.83
CA ALA A 400 13.73 5.29 22.60
C ALA A 400 13.82 6.17 21.34
N ILE A 401 14.16 7.45 21.49
CA ILE A 401 14.44 8.40 20.39
C ILE A 401 15.89 8.92 20.40
N ALA A 402 16.76 8.28 21.18
CA ALA A 402 18.19 8.53 21.23
C ALA A 402 18.96 7.38 20.53
N TYR A 403 20.29 7.36 20.63
CA TYR A 403 21.11 6.36 19.92
C TYR A 403 21.06 4.98 20.57
N HIS A 404 20.88 3.95 19.73
CA HIS A 404 20.75 2.54 20.09
C HIS A 404 21.91 1.76 19.47
N GLN A 405 22.69 1.08 20.30
CA GLN A 405 23.89 0.33 19.90
C GLN A 405 23.59 -1.18 19.87
N CYS A 406 23.48 -1.75 18.68
CA CYS A 406 23.05 -3.13 18.45
C CYS A 406 23.99 -3.90 17.51
N ARG A 407 24.13 -5.20 17.75
CA ARG A 407 24.62 -6.21 16.78
C ARG A 407 24.18 -7.61 17.19
N TRP A 408 24.04 -8.51 16.22
CA TRP A 408 24.00 -9.96 16.45
C TRP A 408 25.44 -10.51 16.52
N ASN A 409 25.99 -10.92 17.67
CA ASN A 409 25.58 -10.66 19.05
C ASN A 409 26.73 -9.98 19.81
N TYR A 410 26.47 -9.31 20.94
CA TYR A 410 27.49 -9.21 21.98
C TYR A 410 27.67 -10.60 22.61
N ASN A 411 28.91 -10.99 22.87
CA ASN A 411 29.26 -12.37 23.20
C ASN A 411 28.79 -12.76 24.61
N ASP A 412 28.95 -11.87 25.58
CA ASP A 412 28.79 -12.11 27.01
C ASP A 412 28.66 -10.78 27.80
N GLU A 413 28.58 -10.89 29.13
CA GLU A 413 28.51 -9.75 30.05
C GLU A 413 29.75 -8.83 29.97
N GLU A 414 30.94 -9.38 29.70
CA GLU A 414 32.20 -8.61 29.63
C GLU A 414 32.29 -7.80 28.33
N ASP A 415 31.85 -8.35 27.19
CA ASP A 415 31.71 -7.64 25.91
C ASP A 415 30.76 -6.44 26.04
N VAL A 416 29.58 -6.64 26.66
CA VAL A 416 28.59 -5.56 26.87
C VAL A 416 29.14 -4.44 27.76
N LEU A 417 29.81 -4.78 28.86
CA LEU A 417 30.43 -3.80 29.77
C LEU A 417 31.66 -3.11 29.14
N THR A 418 32.40 -3.83 28.29
CA THR A 418 33.50 -3.27 27.49
C THR A 418 32.95 -2.24 26.52
N VAL A 419 31.88 -2.54 25.79
CA VAL A 419 31.22 -1.61 24.88
C VAL A 419 30.71 -0.37 25.63
N ASP A 420 29.96 -0.51 26.74
CA ASP A 420 29.56 0.63 27.61
C ASP A 420 30.76 1.54 27.94
N SER A 421 31.86 0.93 28.42
CA SER A 421 33.07 1.68 28.80
C SER A 421 33.77 2.38 27.63
N LYS A 422 33.65 1.87 26.39
CA LYS A 422 34.24 2.50 25.20
C LYS A 422 33.41 3.66 24.65
N PHE A 423 32.10 3.66 24.86
CA PHE A 423 31.29 4.85 24.63
C PHE A 423 31.70 5.98 25.60
N ASP A 424 31.89 5.67 26.88
CA ASP A 424 32.45 6.63 27.85
C ASP A 424 33.88 7.10 27.48
N GLU A 425 34.81 6.18 27.22
CA GLU A 425 36.23 6.46 26.94
C GLU A 425 36.42 7.37 25.73
N HIS A 426 35.68 7.12 24.65
CA HIS A 426 35.75 7.93 23.44
C HIS A 426 34.87 9.18 23.51
N GLY A 427 34.09 9.34 24.58
CA GLY A 427 33.15 10.44 24.73
C GLY A 427 32.12 10.42 23.62
N ILE A 428 31.47 9.27 23.42
CA ILE A 428 30.31 9.08 22.55
C ILE A 428 29.15 8.63 23.48
N PRO A 429 28.01 9.34 23.53
CA PRO A 429 26.86 8.91 24.33
C PRO A 429 26.21 7.66 23.74
N TYR A 430 25.28 7.05 24.49
CA TYR A 430 24.22 6.18 23.97
C TYR A 430 23.11 6.02 25.03
N ASP A 431 21.94 5.52 24.62
CA ASP A 431 20.80 5.35 25.54
C ASP A 431 20.34 3.89 25.69
N VAL A 432 20.61 3.02 24.71
CA VAL A 432 20.26 1.59 24.76
C VAL A 432 21.35 0.72 24.11
N ILE A 433 21.79 -0.33 24.80
CA ILE A 433 22.55 -1.44 24.22
C ILE A 433 21.61 -2.65 24.08
N TRP A 434 21.63 -3.31 22.93
CA TRP A 434 20.67 -4.36 22.57
C TRP A 434 21.29 -5.75 22.64
N LEU A 435 20.59 -6.71 23.26
CA LEU A 435 20.98 -8.11 23.24
C LEU A 435 20.14 -8.88 22.21
N ASP A 436 20.77 -9.27 21.11
CA ASP A 436 20.18 -10.14 20.11
C ASP A 436 20.11 -11.61 20.61
N ILE A 437 19.61 -12.53 19.79
CA ILE A 437 19.13 -13.87 20.17
C ILE A 437 20.14 -14.81 20.87
N GLU A 438 21.45 -14.55 20.86
CA GLU A 438 22.47 -15.39 21.54
C GLU A 438 22.58 -15.17 23.05
N HIS A 439 21.86 -14.18 23.63
CA HIS A 439 21.79 -14.00 25.08
C HIS A 439 20.87 -15.00 25.79
N THR A 440 20.03 -15.72 25.04
CA THR A 440 19.06 -16.68 25.55
C THR A 440 19.64 -18.09 25.64
N ASP A 441 19.18 -18.92 26.59
CA ASP A 441 19.48 -20.35 26.57
C ASP A 441 18.83 -20.98 25.32
N GLY A 442 19.65 -21.28 24.32
CA GLY A 442 19.26 -22.05 23.13
C GLY A 442 18.05 -21.48 22.37
N LYS A 443 17.96 -20.15 22.22
CA LYS A 443 16.86 -19.43 21.54
C LYS A 443 15.51 -19.46 22.28
N ARG A 444 15.50 -19.81 23.56
CA ARG A 444 14.29 -19.77 24.41
C ARG A 444 14.11 -18.36 24.97
N TYR A 445 13.15 -17.60 24.44
CA TYR A 445 12.80 -16.28 24.98
C TYR A 445 12.45 -16.34 26.48
N PHE A 446 12.65 -15.23 27.19
CA PHE A 446 12.51 -15.12 28.65
C PHE A 446 13.51 -15.98 29.48
N THR A 447 14.59 -16.45 28.86
CA THR A 447 15.72 -17.11 29.53
C THR A 447 17.03 -16.36 29.29
N TRP A 448 18.06 -16.70 30.07
CA TRP A 448 19.42 -16.22 29.89
C TRP A 448 20.38 -17.41 29.70
N ASP A 449 21.34 -17.26 28.79
CA ASP A 449 22.51 -18.13 28.75
C ASP A 449 23.46 -17.73 29.88
N TYR A 450 23.23 -18.32 31.06
CA TYR A 450 24.02 -18.05 32.27
C TYR A 450 25.50 -18.44 32.17
N SER A 451 25.97 -19.04 31.06
CA SER A 451 27.40 -19.22 30.79
C SER A 451 28.07 -17.95 30.23
N LYS A 452 27.28 -17.07 29.61
CA LYS A 452 27.68 -15.77 29.03
C LYS A 452 27.21 -14.58 29.86
N PHE A 453 26.00 -14.69 30.41
CA PHE A 453 25.31 -13.64 31.16
C PHE A 453 24.95 -14.17 32.56
N PRO A 454 25.96 -14.36 33.45
CA PRO A 454 25.74 -14.94 34.77
C PRO A 454 25.01 -13.98 35.73
N ASP A 455 25.21 -12.66 35.60
CA ASP A 455 24.60 -11.64 36.44
C ASP A 455 23.82 -10.61 35.59
N PRO A 456 22.70 -11.01 34.95
CA PRO A 456 21.95 -10.13 34.06
C PRO A 456 21.24 -8.98 34.80
N ILE A 457 21.03 -9.09 36.11
CA ILE A 457 20.48 -8.01 36.94
C ILE A 457 21.57 -6.99 37.23
N GLY A 458 22.72 -7.43 37.76
CA GLY A 458 23.85 -6.55 38.01
C GLY A 458 24.41 -5.94 36.73
N LEU A 459 24.33 -6.61 35.57
CA LEU A 459 24.61 -5.99 34.25
C LEU A 459 23.73 -4.75 34.00
N GLN A 460 22.41 -4.87 34.21
CA GLN A 460 21.49 -3.74 34.05
C GLN A 460 21.79 -2.63 35.06
N ASP A 461 22.07 -2.96 36.32
CA ASP A 461 22.44 -1.97 37.35
C ASP A 461 23.79 -1.28 37.04
N LYS A 462 24.81 -2.02 36.58
CA LYS A 462 26.12 -1.50 36.15
C LYS A 462 25.98 -0.47 35.03
N ILE A 463 25.04 -0.67 34.10
CA ILE A 463 24.72 0.27 33.01
C ILE A 463 23.87 1.46 33.50
N ALA A 464 23.00 1.25 34.49
CA ALA A 464 22.04 2.26 34.96
C ALA A 464 22.59 3.29 35.97
N LEU A 465 23.81 3.12 36.49
CA LEU A 465 24.33 3.80 37.70
C LEU A 465 25.61 4.65 37.49
N LYS A 466 25.81 5.27 36.32
CA LYS A 466 26.98 6.12 36.02
C LYS A 466 26.57 7.47 35.40
N ASP A 467 27.26 8.56 35.76
CA ASP A 467 27.06 9.93 35.24
C ASP A 467 28.43 10.56 34.85
N ASP A 468 28.67 10.81 33.55
CA ASP A 468 29.71 11.72 33.02
C ASP A 468 29.38 12.13 31.55
N GLU A 469 30.26 12.90 30.86
CA GLU A 469 29.98 13.65 29.63
C GLU A 469 30.96 13.43 28.44
N LYS A 470 30.45 13.08 27.23
CA LYS A 470 30.75 13.69 25.89
C LYS A 470 29.85 13.14 24.74
N THR A 471 30.16 13.38 23.45
CA THR A 471 29.27 13.72 22.29
C THR A 471 29.13 12.76 21.06
N PHE A 472 27.94 12.74 20.44
CA PHE A 472 27.54 12.05 19.18
C PHE A 472 27.86 12.81 17.85
N GLU A 473 27.68 12.16 16.69
CA GLU A 473 26.70 12.46 15.59
C GLU A 473 26.64 11.22 14.65
N MET A 474 25.72 10.95 13.70
CA MET A 474 24.68 11.69 12.93
C MET A 474 23.25 11.12 13.25
N GLN A 475 22.17 11.03 12.43
CA GLN A 475 21.79 11.19 10.99
C GLN A 475 20.41 11.95 10.90
N ASP A 476 19.55 11.99 9.87
CA ASP A 476 19.41 11.43 8.49
C ASP A 476 18.54 12.42 7.62
N GLN A 477 18.28 12.24 6.31
CA GLN A 477 17.42 13.16 5.52
C GLN A 477 15.94 13.01 5.88
N HIS A 478 15.49 13.89 6.77
CA HIS A 478 14.07 14.19 6.96
C HIS A 478 13.86 15.64 7.42
N MET A 479 12.60 16.05 7.53
CA MET A 479 12.26 17.23 8.34
C MET A 479 11.98 16.81 9.78
N VAL A 480 12.72 17.37 10.75
CA VAL A 480 12.43 17.17 12.17
C VAL A 480 11.34 18.16 12.57
N GLY A 481 10.10 17.68 12.57
CA GLY A 481 8.91 18.51 12.75
C GLY A 481 8.75 19.54 11.63
N GLU A 482 8.32 20.76 11.96
CA GLU A 482 8.05 21.82 10.96
C GLU A 482 9.23 22.81 10.77
N SER A 483 10.36 22.59 11.46
CA SER A 483 11.38 23.64 11.71
C SER A 483 12.80 23.35 11.22
N LEU A 484 13.18 22.08 11.12
CA LEU A 484 14.50 21.65 10.63
C LEU A 484 14.33 20.84 9.35
N LEU A 485 15.25 21.03 8.41
CA LEU A 485 15.42 20.22 7.22
C LEU A 485 16.86 19.67 7.22
N VAL A 486 17.01 18.36 7.20
CA VAL A 486 18.31 17.66 7.15
C VAL A 486 18.49 17.07 5.75
N LYS A 487 19.70 17.15 5.18
CA LYS A 487 20.13 16.45 3.96
C LYS A 487 21.57 15.92 4.12
N PRO A 488 21.80 14.71 4.64
CA PRO A 488 23.12 14.11 4.72
C PRO A 488 23.64 13.72 3.34
N ILE A 489 24.88 13.27 3.33
CA ILE A 489 25.61 12.78 2.17
C ILE A 489 25.40 11.26 2.10
N THR A 490 24.71 10.79 1.06
CA THR A 490 24.45 9.35 0.82
C THR A 490 25.33 8.75 -0.27
N ASP A 491 25.93 9.60 -1.12
CA ASP A 491 26.75 9.16 -2.25
C ASP A 491 28.23 9.10 -1.86
N LYS A 492 28.94 8.06 -2.30
CA LYS A 492 30.36 7.87 -2.02
C LYS A 492 31.20 9.00 -2.63
N ASP A 493 32.16 9.51 -1.86
CA ASP A 493 33.13 10.54 -2.28
C ASP A 493 32.51 11.88 -2.76
N GLN A 494 31.24 12.16 -2.40
CA GLN A 494 30.50 13.37 -2.79
C GLN A 494 31.07 14.64 -2.16
N LYS A 495 31.55 15.56 -3.01
CA LYS A 495 32.20 16.83 -2.63
C LYS A 495 31.31 18.08 -2.78
N GLU A 496 30.17 17.94 -3.44
CA GLU A 496 29.14 18.99 -3.54
C GLU A 496 27.75 18.34 -3.47
N ILE A 497 26.81 19.02 -2.81
CA ILE A 497 25.43 18.57 -2.64
C ILE A 497 24.46 19.71 -2.92
N THR A 498 23.37 19.41 -3.66
CA THR A 498 22.29 20.36 -3.95
C THR A 498 21.08 20.04 -3.08
N VAL A 499 20.63 21.06 -2.34
CA VAL A 499 19.52 21.00 -1.37
C VAL A 499 18.37 21.86 -1.90
N TYR A 500 17.15 21.30 -1.96
CA TYR A 500 15.96 22.10 -2.27
C TYR A 500 15.39 22.71 -0.99
N LEU A 501 15.32 24.04 -0.95
CA LEU A 501 14.85 24.88 0.15
C LEU A 501 13.68 25.75 -0.36
N PRO A 502 12.42 25.44 0.01
CA PRO A 502 11.25 26.19 -0.46
C PRO A 502 11.35 27.70 -0.24
N THR A 503 11.26 28.48 -1.33
CA THR A 503 11.47 29.95 -1.37
C THR A 503 10.44 30.79 -0.59
N VAL A 504 9.43 30.14 0.00
CA VAL A 504 8.34 30.77 0.78
C VAL A 504 8.75 31.18 2.21
N SER A 505 10.01 31.02 2.60
CA SER A 505 10.55 31.33 3.93
C SER A 505 12.05 31.66 3.85
N ASN A 506 12.57 32.44 4.79
CA ASN A 506 14.02 32.48 5.02
C ASN A 506 14.52 31.08 5.43
N TRP A 507 15.79 30.79 5.13
CA TRP A 507 16.49 29.60 5.61
C TRP A 507 17.84 30.00 6.20
N TYR A 508 18.28 29.26 7.22
CA TYR A 508 19.56 29.47 7.91
C TYR A 508 20.33 28.15 7.96
N ASN A 509 21.63 28.17 7.68
CA ASN A 509 22.48 27.00 7.92
C ASN A 509 22.54 26.74 9.44
N TYR A 510 22.28 25.51 9.87
CA TYR A 510 22.21 25.17 11.29
C TYR A 510 23.58 25.23 12.00
N MET A 511 24.68 24.96 11.30
CA MET A 511 26.02 24.99 11.89
C MET A 511 26.57 26.41 11.97
N THR A 512 26.60 27.14 10.85
CA THR A 512 27.14 28.53 10.83
C THR A 512 26.16 29.58 11.37
N LYS A 513 24.88 29.24 11.48
CA LYS A 513 23.75 30.14 11.83
C LYS A 513 23.48 31.24 10.78
N GLU A 514 24.19 31.24 9.65
CA GLU A 514 24.06 32.25 8.60
C GLU A 514 22.80 32.06 7.75
N ALA A 515 22.23 33.15 7.25
CA ALA A 515 21.09 33.10 6.34
C ALA A 515 21.55 32.64 4.95
N VAL A 516 21.01 31.52 4.47
CA VAL A 516 21.28 30.99 3.13
C VAL A 516 20.21 31.45 2.15
N LYS A 517 20.61 31.64 0.89
CA LYS A 517 19.71 32.00 -0.21
C LYS A 517 19.80 30.93 -1.30
N PRO A 518 18.76 30.10 -1.49
CA PRO A 518 18.67 29.30 -2.70
C PRO A 518 18.48 30.18 -3.94
N ASP A 519 18.61 29.57 -5.13
CA ASP A 519 18.25 30.17 -6.41
C ASP A 519 16.73 30.42 -6.55
N ASN A 520 16.33 30.98 -7.69
CA ASN A 520 14.91 31.24 -7.99
C ASN A 520 14.04 29.98 -8.04
N ASN A 521 14.65 28.80 -8.23
CA ASN A 521 14.00 27.49 -8.27
C ASN A 521 14.04 26.78 -6.91
N GLY A 522 14.59 27.40 -5.86
CA GLY A 522 14.72 26.83 -4.52
C GLY A 522 15.97 25.97 -4.30
N ASN A 523 16.91 25.89 -5.23
CA ASN A 523 18.11 25.06 -5.09
C ASN A 523 19.26 25.82 -4.41
N LEU A 524 19.95 25.16 -3.47
CA LEU A 524 21.20 25.61 -2.86
C LEU A 524 22.25 24.52 -3.03
N THR A 525 23.27 24.76 -3.85
CA THR A 525 24.46 23.90 -3.94
C THR A 525 25.51 24.36 -2.93
N MET A 526 26.06 23.42 -2.17
CA MET A 526 27.15 23.67 -1.22
C MET A 526 28.22 22.58 -1.30
N LYS A 527 29.45 22.93 -0.93
CA LYS A 527 30.56 21.97 -0.82
C LYS A 527 30.39 21.10 0.43
N THR A 528 30.87 19.87 0.33
CA THR A 528 30.79 18.84 1.37
C THR A 528 32.14 18.19 1.63
N ASP A 529 32.37 17.85 2.88
CA ASP A 529 33.43 16.96 3.35
C ASP A 529 32.85 15.90 4.30
N LEU A 530 33.70 15.02 4.83
CA LEU A 530 33.32 13.94 5.74
C LEU A 530 32.71 14.42 7.09
N ARG A 531 32.79 15.71 7.41
CA ARG A 531 32.23 16.33 8.62
C ARG A 531 31.00 17.20 8.33
N THR A 532 30.61 17.32 7.07
CA THR A 532 29.54 18.22 6.65
C THR A 532 28.19 17.53 6.84
N ILE A 533 27.37 18.07 7.74
CA ILE A 533 25.97 17.67 7.94
C ILE A 533 25.08 18.84 7.47
N PRO A 534 24.54 18.82 6.24
CA PRO A 534 23.66 19.88 5.74
C PRO A 534 22.31 19.88 6.49
N VAL A 535 22.24 20.69 7.55
CA VAL A 535 21.02 20.96 8.32
C VAL A 535 20.63 22.43 8.16
N PHE A 536 19.34 22.70 7.93
CA PHE A 536 18.81 24.03 7.71
C PHE A 536 17.62 24.33 8.62
N ILE A 537 17.62 25.53 9.19
CA ILE A 537 16.55 26.04 10.06
C ILE A 537 15.63 26.93 9.23
N ARG A 538 14.32 26.71 9.36
CA ARG A 538 13.31 27.56 8.72
C ARG A 538 13.11 28.88 9.49
N GLY A 539 13.06 30.00 8.78
CA GLY A 539 12.68 31.29 9.33
C GLY A 539 11.25 31.28 9.88
N GLY A 540 11.07 31.76 11.11
CA GLY A 540 9.82 31.72 11.87
C GLY A 540 9.81 30.67 12.99
N SER A 541 10.79 29.76 13.02
CA SER A 541 10.89 28.69 14.02
C SER A 541 11.59 29.10 15.32
N ILE A 542 11.17 28.48 16.42
CA ILE A 542 11.89 28.47 17.70
C ILE A 542 12.22 27.01 18.01
N ILE A 543 13.51 26.71 18.14
CA ILE A 543 14.01 25.34 18.41
C ILE A 543 14.55 25.30 19.84
N PRO A 544 13.93 24.54 20.77
CA PRO A 544 14.49 24.28 22.09
C PRO A 544 15.61 23.24 22.00
N GLN A 545 16.74 23.51 22.64
CA GLN A 545 17.94 22.68 22.59
C GLN A 545 18.58 22.53 23.96
N ARG A 546 19.21 21.39 24.24
CA ARG A 546 20.11 21.22 25.39
C ARG A 546 21.54 21.19 24.88
N LEU A 547 22.29 22.25 25.18
CA LEU A 547 23.68 22.43 24.73
C LEU A 547 24.72 21.91 25.73
N ARG A 548 24.26 21.25 26.80
CA ARG A 548 25.10 20.44 27.70
C ARG A 548 24.96 19.00 27.25
N HIS A 549 26.05 18.44 26.74
CA HIS A 549 26.11 17.08 26.24
C HIS A 549 26.46 16.13 27.39
N ARG A 550 25.71 15.04 27.55
CA ARG A 550 25.91 14.01 28.59
C ARG A 550 25.92 12.63 27.91
N ARG A 551 26.37 11.58 28.62
CA ARG A 551 26.36 10.20 28.11
C ARG A 551 25.01 9.64 27.65
N SER A 552 23.88 10.22 28.07
CA SER A 552 22.53 9.74 27.70
C SER A 552 21.44 10.81 27.87
N SER A 553 20.28 10.60 27.25
CA SER A 553 19.10 11.44 27.38
C SER A 553 18.59 11.54 28.83
N ARG A 554 18.81 10.49 29.64
CA ARG A 554 18.52 10.43 31.07
C ARG A 554 19.36 11.44 31.86
N ALA A 555 20.67 11.50 31.63
CA ALA A 555 21.55 12.48 32.27
C ALA A 555 21.19 13.92 31.84
N MET A 556 20.80 14.12 30.58
CA MET A 556 20.32 15.43 30.08
C MET A 556 18.97 15.87 30.68
N LYS A 557 18.23 15.01 31.40
CA LYS A 557 16.81 15.23 31.79
C LYS A 557 16.55 16.55 32.54
N HIS A 558 17.51 17.04 33.31
CA HIS A 558 17.38 18.25 34.14
C HIS A 558 18.16 19.46 33.62
N ASP A 559 18.82 19.36 32.45
CA ASP A 559 19.59 20.48 31.91
C ASP A 559 18.73 21.61 31.33
N PRO A 560 19.22 22.87 31.40
CA PRO A 560 18.52 24.04 30.89
C PRO A 560 18.43 24.03 29.36
N TYR A 561 17.32 24.56 28.86
CA TYR A 561 17.11 24.76 27.43
C TYR A 561 17.69 26.09 26.96
N THR A 562 18.40 26.04 25.84
CA THR A 562 18.68 27.20 24.98
C THR A 562 17.61 27.26 23.90
N LEU A 563 17.11 28.46 23.56
CA LEU A 563 16.11 28.64 22.50
C LEU A 563 16.78 29.29 21.28
N LEU A 564 16.91 28.53 20.20
CA LEU A 564 17.41 29.03 18.92
C LEU A 564 16.24 29.59 18.11
N ILE A 565 16.22 30.92 17.92
CA ILE A 565 15.11 31.66 17.29
C ILE A 565 15.52 32.10 15.89
N ALA A 566 14.96 31.48 14.86
CA ALA A 566 15.17 31.87 13.47
C ALA A 566 14.07 32.86 13.03
N LEU A 567 14.46 34.04 12.52
CA LEU A 567 13.52 35.10 12.16
C LEU A 567 13.02 34.95 10.72
N ASP A 568 11.73 35.17 10.48
CA ASP A 568 11.18 35.36 9.14
C ASP A 568 11.07 36.85 8.79
N ASN A 569 11.07 37.17 7.50
CA ASN A 569 10.87 38.54 7.01
C ASN A 569 9.50 39.13 7.40
N LYS A 570 8.51 38.29 7.77
CA LYS A 570 7.18 38.72 8.23
C LYS A 570 7.12 39.10 9.72
N VAL A 571 8.19 39.68 10.29
CA VAL A 571 8.06 40.47 11.53
C VAL A 571 7.14 41.68 11.24
N LYS A 572 5.84 41.49 11.48
CA LYS A 572 4.85 42.59 11.46
C LYS A 572 5.37 43.71 12.36
N LYS A 573 5.73 44.86 11.76
CA LYS A 573 6.14 46.08 12.47
C LYS A 573 4.99 46.56 13.37
N LYS A 574 4.87 46.01 14.58
CA LYS A 574 4.05 46.54 15.67
C LYS A 574 4.54 47.96 15.94
N LYS A 575 3.87 48.96 15.36
CA LYS A 575 4.13 50.39 15.62
C LYS A 575 4.15 50.58 17.14
N LYS A 576 5.31 50.93 17.73
CA LYS A 576 5.41 51.28 19.14
C LYS A 576 4.51 52.49 19.42
N LYS A 577 3.28 52.27 19.88
CA LYS A 577 2.48 53.31 20.51
C LYS A 577 3.24 53.74 21.76
N LYS A 578 4.02 54.82 21.67
CA LYS A 578 4.54 55.54 22.84
C LYS A 578 3.33 56.06 23.63
N LYS A 579 2.84 55.29 24.61
CA LYS A 579 2.16 55.89 25.74
C LYS A 579 3.22 56.76 26.44
N LYS A 580 3.11 58.08 26.33
CA LYS A 580 3.69 58.94 27.36
C LYS A 580 2.96 58.58 28.66
N ILE A 581 3.69 58.04 29.61
CA ILE A 581 3.34 58.18 31.02
C ILE A 581 3.88 59.57 31.37
N ASN A 582 3.00 60.51 31.69
CA ASN A 582 3.42 61.67 32.46
C ASN A 582 3.61 61.19 33.91
N LEU A 583 4.61 61.77 34.58
CA LEU A 583 4.94 61.51 35.98
C LEU A 583 3.75 61.83 36.90
#